data_AF-A0AA40BSD6-F1
#
_entry.id   AF-A0AA40BSD6-F1
#
_cell.length_a   1.000
_cell.length_b   1.000
_cell.length_c   1.000
_cell.angle_alpha   90.00
_cell.angle_beta   90.00
_cell.angle_gamma   90.00
#
_symmetry.space_group_name_H-M   'P 1'
#
loop_
_entity.id
_entity.type
_entity.pdbx_description
1 polymer ?
#
loop_
_entity_poly.entity_id
_entity_poly.type
_entity_poly.pdbx_seq_one_letter_code
_entity_poly.pdbx_strand_id
1 'polypeptide(L)'
;MPMDAYYSILNAYNTILDAYRERLKASQSFPDASNIPGDTFQLLFHALFPLLHAFKELWPFTIITMPKPSTVGKGGKAWTRREEYIFWKKLVPESKKRLGDDIENNKEREWGWVAREMQRRMKEYLKPGEPDRRNYTGLAMFEHYWQSARHRRPTPAAGRWPNRYINCEADPAQIFDRETRLDAVRKARRQARRAALRQSIENDDDSSDGNNDEGDDGVEMDEDEKIDFDEEEAIRKMDYTEIKRESSVSGSESSEDIRASPARRWANKKDRRSASPTGDKFNGTITARRRLREQRERDERDRNSSYYDLLGAQINMKR
;
A
#
# COMPACT_ATOMS: atom_id res chain seq x y z
N MET A 1 37.33 -1.16 20.42
CA MET A 1 38.58 -1.10 19.63
C MET A 1 39.10 0.33 19.67
N PRO A 2 40.42 0.57 19.79
CA PRO A 2 40.98 1.88 19.53
C PRO A 2 40.68 2.28 18.07
N MET A 3 40.30 3.54 17.84
CA MET A 3 39.90 4.04 16.52
C MET A 3 40.95 3.78 15.44
N ASP A 4 42.23 3.74 15.82
CA ASP A 4 43.36 3.51 14.92
C ASP A 4 43.30 2.12 14.24
N ALA A 5 42.80 1.10 14.93
CA ALA A 5 42.65 -0.25 14.36
C ALA A 5 41.51 -0.29 13.32
N TYR A 6 40.45 0.48 13.51
CA TYR A 6 39.33 0.57 12.57
C TYR A 6 39.76 1.25 11.27
N TYR A 7 40.49 2.37 11.37
CA TYR A 7 41.02 3.06 10.19
C TYR A 7 42.03 2.21 9.42
N SER A 8 42.87 1.44 10.12
CA SER A 8 43.80 0.50 9.46
C SER A 8 43.06 -0.56 8.62
N ILE A 9 41.97 -1.13 9.14
CA ILE A 9 41.16 -2.13 8.42
C ILE A 9 40.44 -1.51 7.22
N LEU A 10 39.85 -0.33 7.38
CA LEU A 10 39.21 0.41 6.28
C LEU A 10 40.19 0.74 5.16
N ASN A 11 41.40 1.16 5.52
CA ASN A 11 42.42 1.53 4.54
C ASN A 11 42.95 0.29 3.78
N ALA A 12 43.09 -0.84 4.46
CA ALA A 12 43.42 -2.12 3.82
C ALA A 12 42.31 -2.57 2.86
N TYR A 13 41.03 -2.42 3.25
CA TYR A 13 39.89 -2.75 2.40
C TYR A 13 39.82 -1.88 1.13
N ASN A 14 40.01 -0.57 1.27
CA ASN A 14 40.03 0.34 0.13
C ASN A 14 41.19 0.03 -0.83
N THR A 15 42.38 -0.27 -0.30
CA THR A 15 43.54 -0.70 -1.11
C THR A 15 43.23 -1.96 -1.94
N ILE A 16 42.53 -2.94 -1.35
CA ILE A 16 42.13 -4.18 -2.05
C ILE A 16 41.09 -3.86 -3.15
N LEU A 17 40.10 -3.02 -2.86
CA LEU A 17 39.09 -2.61 -3.83
C LEU A 17 39.69 -1.84 -5.01
N ASP A 18 40.64 -0.96 -4.76
CA ASP A 18 41.28 -0.18 -5.81
C ASP A 18 42.20 -1.06 -6.68
N ALA A 19 42.94 -2.00 -6.09
CA ALA A 19 43.67 -3.01 -6.85
C ALA A 19 42.75 -3.86 -7.75
N TYR A 20 41.55 -4.19 -7.26
CA TYR A 20 40.56 -4.92 -8.05
C TYR A 20 39.99 -4.07 -9.20
N ARG A 21 39.72 -2.78 -8.96
CA ARG A 21 39.25 -1.83 -9.98
C ARG A 21 40.28 -1.61 -11.08
N GLU A 22 41.55 -1.45 -10.73
CA GLU A 22 42.62 -1.29 -11.73
C GLU A 22 42.81 -2.55 -12.57
N ARG A 23 42.64 -3.74 -11.98
CA ARG A 23 42.66 -5.01 -12.71
C ARG A 23 41.47 -5.16 -13.66
N LEU A 24 40.29 -4.66 -13.28
CA LEU A 24 39.12 -4.58 -14.16
C LEU A 24 39.31 -3.56 -15.30
N LYS A 25 39.94 -2.42 -15.05
CA LYS A 25 40.25 -1.43 -16.11
C LYS A 25 41.31 -1.94 -17.10
N ALA A 26 42.31 -2.68 -16.61
CA ALA A 26 43.36 -3.27 -17.44
C ALA A 26 42.84 -4.42 -18.33
N SER A 27 41.74 -5.06 -17.94
CA SER A 27 41.03 -6.04 -18.76
C SER A 27 39.98 -5.36 -19.65
N GLN A 28 40.44 -4.59 -20.64
CA GLN A 28 39.57 -3.97 -21.67
C GLN A 28 38.85 -4.99 -22.58
N SER A 29 39.12 -6.29 -22.43
CA SER A 29 38.24 -7.35 -22.89
C SER A 29 37.57 -8.00 -21.68
N PHE A 30 36.24 -7.91 -21.61
CA PHE A 30 35.46 -8.75 -20.70
C PHE A 30 35.82 -10.21 -21.01
N PRO A 31 36.45 -10.96 -20.10
CA PRO A 31 36.55 -12.40 -20.29
C PRO A 31 35.13 -12.95 -20.27
N ASP A 32 34.79 -13.70 -21.32
CA ASP A 32 33.56 -14.49 -21.38
C ASP A 32 33.40 -15.24 -20.04
N ALA A 33 32.25 -15.08 -19.38
CA ALA A 33 32.00 -15.54 -18.01
C ALA A 33 32.15 -17.07 -17.86
N SER A 34 32.29 -17.78 -18.99
CA SER A 34 32.59 -19.20 -19.10
C SER A 34 34.03 -19.59 -18.72
N ASN A 35 34.97 -18.62 -18.61
CA ASN A 35 36.40 -18.93 -18.46
C ASN A 35 37.05 -18.27 -17.23
N ILE A 36 36.30 -18.13 -16.13
CA ILE A 36 36.85 -17.75 -14.83
C ILE A 36 37.44 -19.02 -14.20
N PRO A 37 38.78 -19.13 -14.04
CA PRO A 37 39.38 -20.28 -13.40
C PRO A 37 38.86 -20.38 -11.96
N GLY A 38 38.28 -21.53 -11.61
CA GLY A 38 37.60 -21.78 -10.33
C GLY A 38 38.43 -21.45 -9.08
N ASP A 39 39.75 -21.43 -9.21
CA ASP A 39 40.69 -21.08 -8.13
C ASP A 39 40.60 -19.62 -7.68
N THR A 40 40.14 -18.69 -8.54
CA THR A 40 40.05 -17.26 -8.17
C THR A 40 38.96 -16.98 -7.15
N PHE A 41 37.84 -17.70 -7.20
CA PHE A 41 36.78 -17.58 -6.20
C PHE A 41 37.18 -18.20 -4.86
N GLN A 42 37.91 -19.32 -4.87
CA GLN A 42 38.43 -19.93 -3.65
C GLN A 42 39.44 -19.02 -2.95
N LEU A 43 40.33 -18.35 -3.68
CA LEU A 43 41.28 -17.40 -3.11
C LEU A 43 40.59 -16.19 -2.48
N LEU A 44 39.56 -15.63 -3.13
CA LEU A 44 38.76 -14.54 -2.55
C LEU A 44 37.98 -14.99 -1.30
N PHE A 45 37.41 -16.19 -1.32
CA PHE A 45 36.67 -16.73 -0.18
C PHE A 45 37.59 -17.00 1.01
N HIS A 46 38.76 -17.62 0.78
CA HIS A 46 39.74 -17.86 1.84
C HIS A 46 40.36 -16.57 2.40
N ALA A 47 40.50 -15.50 1.59
CA ALA A 47 40.97 -14.21 2.06
C ALA A 47 39.92 -13.45 2.91
N LEU A 48 38.63 -13.56 2.55
CA LEU A 48 37.55 -12.83 3.21
C LEU A 48 36.96 -13.56 4.43
N PHE A 49 37.05 -14.89 4.48
CA PHE A 49 36.45 -15.70 5.55
C PHE A 49 37.02 -15.40 6.95
N PRO A 50 38.34 -15.24 7.16
CA PRO A 50 38.89 -14.86 8.47
C PRO A 50 38.44 -13.46 8.89
N LEU A 51 38.25 -12.55 7.93
CA LEU A 51 37.81 -11.17 8.19
C LEU A 51 36.35 -11.12 8.62
N LEU A 52 35.50 -11.95 8.02
CA LEU A 52 34.10 -12.14 8.44
C LEU A 52 34.00 -12.81 9.81
N HIS A 53 34.89 -13.77 10.12
CA HIS A 53 34.92 -14.40 11.43
C HIS A 53 35.37 -13.44 12.53
N ALA A 54 36.40 -12.62 12.27
CA ALA A 54 36.86 -11.58 13.19
C ALA A 54 35.78 -10.49 13.42
N PHE A 55 35.02 -10.13 12.38
CA PHE A 55 33.89 -9.20 12.52
C PHE A 55 32.77 -9.72 13.44
N LYS A 56 32.57 -11.05 13.48
CA LYS A 56 31.55 -11.68 14.33
C LYS A 56 31.90 -11.63 15.82
N GLU A 57 33.19 -11.59 16.17
CA GLU A 57 33.64 -11.48 17.57
C GLU A 57 33.79 -10.03 18.04
N LEU A 58 34.03 -9.09 17.13
CA LEU A 58 34.20 -7.66 17.44
C LEU A 58 32.90 -6.86 17.58
N TRP A 59 31.75 -7.46 17.21
CA TRP A 59 30.43 -6.95 17.55
C TRP A 59 29.83 -7.81 18.67
N PRO A 60 30.04 -7.46 19.95
CA PRO A 60 29.09 -7.87 20.95
C PRO A 60 27.79 -7.15 20.57
N PHE A 61 26.90 -7.83 19.86
CA PHE A 61 25.49 -7.51 19.88
C PHE A 61 25.12 -7.57 21.37
N THR A 62 25.26 -6.44 22.07
CA THR A 62 24.38 -6.12 23.17
C THR A 62 23.02 -6.27 22.55
N ILE A 63 22.40 -7.40 22.89
CA ILE A 63 21.08 -7.77 22.44
C ILE A 63 20.21 -6.59 22.86
N ILE A 64 19.94 -5.67 21.92
CA ILE A 64 18.74 -4.87 21.96
C ILE A 64 17.69 -5.97 22.06
N THR A 65 17.16 -6.14 23.27
CA THR A 65 16.11 -7.11 23.54
C THR A 65 14.91 -6.58 22.78
N MET A 66 14.88 -6.83 21.47
CA MET A 66 13.65 -6.75 20.72
C MET A 66 12.67 -7.60 21.53
N PRO A 67 11.49 -7.07 21.87
CA PRO A 67 10.49 -7.86 22.57
C PRO A 67 10.37 -9.16 21.79
N LYS A 68 10.45 -10.31 22.50
CA LYS A 68 10.39 -11.64 21.91
C LYS A 68 9.36 -11.60 20.78
N PRO A 69 9.73 -11.84 19.51
CA PRO A 69 8.74 -11.91 18.44
C PRO A 69 7.68 -12.89 18.93
N SER A 70 6.44 -12.42 19.07
CA SER A 70 5.45 -13.19 19.82
C SER A 70 5.41 -14.59 19.24
N THR A 71 5.63 -15.60 20.08
CA THR A 71 5.67 -17.03 19.77
C THR A 71 4.27 -17.55 19.40
N VAL A 72 3.63 -16.92 18.42
CA VAL A 72 2.48 -17.45 17.72
C VAL A 72 3.07 -18.07 16.47
N GLY A 73 3.01 -19.41 16.41
CA GLY A 73 3.61 -20.20 15.35
C GLY A 73 3.14 -19.81 13.96
N LYS A 74 3.70 -20.50 12.96
CA LYS A 74 3.50 -20.30 11.51
C LYS A 74 2.04 -20.34 11.01
N GLY A 75 1.04 -20.41 11.89
CA GLY A 75 -0.31 -19.91 11.63
C GLY A 75 -0.41 -18.46 12.12
N GLY A 76 -0.11 -17.49 11.24
CA GLY A 76 -0.14 -16.07 11.59
C GLY A 76 -1.41 -15.70 12.35
N LYS A 77 -1.28 -14.84 13.37
CA LYS A 77 -2.41 -14.38 14.21
C LYS A 77 -3.63 -14.12 13.32
N ALA A 78 -4.77 -14.70 13.62
CA ALA A 78 -5.99 -14.43 12.84
C ALA A 78 -6.42 -12.97 13.05
N TRP A 79 -6.95 -12.35 11.99
CA TRP A 79 -7.60 -11.05 12.08
C TRP A 79 -8.89 -11.17 12.90
N THR A 80 -9.04 -10.30 13.88
CA THR A 80 -10.22 -10.18 14.71
C THR A 80 -11.31 -9.39 14.01
N ARG A 81 -12.54 -9.58 14.45
CA ARG A 81 -13.71 -8.86 13.92
C ARG A 81 -13.57 -7.34 14.04
N ARG A 82 -12.89 -6.85 15.08
CA ARG A 82 -12.66 -5.42 15.28
C ARG A 82 -11.63 -4.88 14.30
N GLU A 83 -10.52 -5.60 14.12
CA GLU A 83 -9.51 -5.25 13.12
C GLU A 83 -10.14 -5.19 11.72
N GLU A 84 -10.91 -6.22 11.36
CA GLU A 84 -11.63 -6.27 10.08
C GLU A 84 -12.63 -5.11 9.92
N TYR A 85 -13.37 -4.78 10.97
CA TYR A 85 -14.30 -3.65 10.92
C TYR A 85 -13.57 -2.35 10.61
N ILE A 86 -12.51 -2.03 11.36
CA ILE A 86 -11.73 -0.80 11.17
C ILE A 86 -11.14 -0.79 9.76
N PHE A 87 -10.52 -1.88 9.36
CA PHE A 87 -9.90 -2.01 8.05
C PHE A 87 -10.91 -1.73 6.93
N TRP A 88 -11.99 -2.53 6.81
CA TRP A 88 -12.92 -2.44 5.68
C TRP A 88 -13.83 -1.22 5.72
N LYS A 89 -14.32 -0.83 6.90
CA LYS A 89 -15.32 0.25 7.01
C LYS A 89 -14.72 1.62 7.16
N LYS A 90 -13.47 1.74 7.60
CA LYS A 90 -12.87 3.04 7.90
C LYS A 90 -11.63 3.33 7.08
N LEU A 91 -10.78 2.35 6.80
CA LEU A 91 -9.47 2.62 6.19
C LEU A 91 -9.41 2.34 4.69
N VAL A 92 -9.95 1.21 4.23
CA VAL A 92 -9.99 0.86 2.80
C VAL A 92 -10.70 1.93 1.94
N PRO A 93 -11.77 2.60 2.39
CA PRO A 93 -12.37 3.74 1.67
C PRO A 93 -11.44 4.92 1.41
N GLU A 94 -10.34 5.05 2.15
CA GLU A 94 -9.32 6.10 1.93
C GLU A 94 -8.10 5.59 1.13
N SER A 95 -8.03 4.29 0.87
CA SER A 95 -6.88 3.67 0.20
C SER A 95 -6.83 3.93 -1.31
N LYS A 96 -5.74 3.48 -1.95
CA LYS A 96 -5.60 3.44 -3.43
C LYS A 96 -6.64 2.54 -4.12
N LYS A 97 -7.33 1.66 -3.37
CA LYS A 97 -8.36 0.73 -3.89
C LYS A 97 -9.80 1.10 -3.47
N ARG A 98 -10.05 2.38 -3.14
CA ARG A 98 -11.39 2.91 -2.80
C ARG A 98 -12.38 2.79 -3.98
N LEU A 99 -13.68 2.74 -3.69
CA LEU A 99 -14.73 2.43 -4.67
C LEU A 99 -15.89 3.42 -4.61
N GLY A 100 -16.57 3.61 -5.75
CA GLY A 100 -17.80 4.41 -5.87
C GLY A 100 -17.67 5.77 -5.20
N ASP A 101 -18.63 6.12 -4.35
CA ASP A 101 -18.68 7.40 -3.63
C ASP A 101 -17.44 7.67 -2.75
N ASP A 102 -16.69 6.64 -2.36
CA ASP A 102 -15.46 6.82 -1.59
C ASP A 102 -14.39 7.52 -2.44
N ILE A 103 -14.43 7.37 -3.77
CA ILE A 103 -13.46 8.00 -4.69
C ILE A 103 -13.55 9.53 -4.63
N GLU A 104 -14.78 10.04 -4.52
CA GLU A 104 -15.11 11.47 -4.54
C GLU A 104 -15.01 12.08 -3.14
N ASN A 105 -15.52 11.37 -2.13
CA ASN A 105 -15.64 11.90 -0.77
C ASN A 105 -14.33 11.82 0.03
N ASN A 106 -13.42 10.91 -0.32
CA ASN A 106 -12.20 10.68 0.47
C ASN A 106 -10.92 11.08 -0.28
N LYS A 107 -9.94 11.54 0.50
CA LYS A 107 -8.57 11.75 -0.01
C LYS A 107 -7.89 10.40 -0.21
N GLU A 108 -7.17 10.25 -1.31
CA GLU A 108 -6.36 9.06 -1.56
C GLU A 108 -5.18 9.02 -0.59
N ARG A 109 -5.03 7.89 0.09
CA ARG A 109 -3.94 7.61 1.03
C ARG A 109 -3.20 6.34 0.63
N GLU A 110 -1.92 6.31 0.97
CA GLU A 110 -1.08 5.15 0.74
C GLU A 110 -1.31 4.06 1.80
N TRP A 111 -0.93 2.82 1.49
CA TRP A 111 -1.02 1.70 2.43
C TRP A 111 -0.20 1.91 3.70
N GLY A 112 0.92 2.64 3.62
CA GLY A 112 1.69 3.04 4.82
C GLY A 112 0.90 3.96 5.76
N TRP A 113 0.04 4.84 5.22
CA TRP A 113 -0.87 5.64 6.05
C TRP A 113 -1.96 4.77 6.67
N VAL A 114 -2.54 3.83 5.90
CA VAL A 114 -3.54 2.86 6.40
C VAL A 114 -2.97 2.06 7.57
N ALA A 115 -1.73 1.60 7.47
CA ALA A 115 -1.07 0.85 8.54
C ALA A 115 -0.86 1.67 9.81
N ARG A 116 -0.37 2.93 9.69
CA ARG A 116 -0.22 3.84 10.83
C ARG A 116 -1.56 4.12 11.51
N GLU A 117 -2.60 4.38 10.72
CA GLU A 117 -3.92 4.68 11.24
C GLU A 117 -4.56 3.44 11.89
N MET A 118 -4.33 2.25 11.34
CA MET A 118 -4.72 0.98 11.93
C MET A 118 -4.05 0.77 13.29
N GLN A 119 -2.72 0.95 13.37
CA GLN A 119 -1.97 0.86 14.62
C GLN A 119 -2.51 1.85 15.66
N ARG A 120 -2.71 3.11 15.25
CA ARG A 120 -3.25 4.17 16.11
C ARG A 120 -4.61 3.79 16.70
N ARG A 121 -5.56 3.38 15.85
CA ARG A 121 -6.91 3.00 16.29
C ARG A 121 -6.91 1.73 17.14
N MET A 122 -6.07 0.75 16.82
CA MET A 122 -6.00 -0.48 17.60
C MET A 122 -5.41 -0.25 18.99
N LYS A 123 -4.46 0.68 19.13
CA LYS A 123 -3.95 1.14 20.43
C LYS A 123 -5.03 1.73 21.33
N GLU A 124 -5.98 2.50 20.78
CA GLU A 124 -7.10 3.05 21.55
C GLU A 124 -8.00 1.97 22.18
N TYR A 125 -7.99 0.74 21.62
CA TYR A 125 -8.79 -0.37 22.11
C TYR A 125 -8.05 -1.32 23.05
N LEU A 126 -6.73 -1.20 23.16
CA LEU A 126 -5.94 -2.01 24.07
C LEU A 126 -6.14 -1.49 25.49
N LYS A 127 -6.21 -2.42 26.44
CA LYS A 127 -6.21 -2.03 27.85
C LYS A 127 -4.83 -1.47 28.20
N PRO A 128 -4.73 -0.53 29.15
CA PRO A 128 -3.44 -0.07 29.65
C PRO A 128 -2.56 -1.26 30.05
N GLY A 129 -1.35 -1.32 29.48
CA GLY A 129 -0.40 -2.41 29.70
C GLY A 129 -0.55 -3.66 28.82
N GLU A 130 -1.56 -3.73 27.95
CA GLU A 130 -1.69 -4.83 26.98
C GLU A 130 -0.80 -4.54 25.75
N PRO A 131 0.11 -5.46 25.37
CA PRO A 131 0.96 -5.25 24.20
C PRO A 131 0.14 -5.29 22.91
N ASP A 132 0.61 -4.54 21.91
CA ASP A 132 0.03 -4.56 20.58
C ASP A 132 -0.02 -6.00 20.02
N ARG A 133 -1.21 -6.42 19.58
CA ARG A 133 -1.41 -7.78 19.07
C ARG A 133 -0.63 -8.02 17.78
N ARG A 134 -0.50 -7.01 16.94
CA ARG A 134 0.14 -7.07 15.62
C ARG A 134 0.91 -5.77 15.38
N ASN A 135 2.03 -5.88 14.68
CA ASN A 135 2.68 -4.75 14.02
C ASN A 135 2.06 -4.58 12.63
N TYR A 136 1.34 -3.48 12.40
CA TYR A 136 0.73 -3.21 11.10
C TYR A 136 1.74 -2.50 10.20
N THR A 137 2.10 -3.14 9.09
CA THR A 137 2.93 -2.54 8.03
C THR A 137 2.09 -2.24 6.79
N GLY A 138 2.56 -1.32 5.95
CA GLY A 138 1.89 -1.00 4.69
C GLY A 138 1.70 -2.24 3.80
N LEU A 139 2.74 -3.07 3.70
CA LEU A 139 2.70 -4.34 2.98
C LEU A 139 1.64 -5.28 3.57
N ALA A 140 1.60 -5.47 4.90
CA ALA A 140 0.61 -6.34 5.54
C ALA A 140 -0.84 -5.87 5.30
N MET A 141 -1.08 -4.55 5.20
CA MET A 141 -2.41 -4.01 4.88
C MET A 141 -2.79 -4.29 3.43
N PHE A 142 -1.84 -4.12 2.51
CA PHE A 142 -2.04 -4.42 1.09
C PHE A 142 -2.29 -5.91 0.86
N GLU A 143 -1.46 -6.79 1.43
CA GLU A 143 -1.62 -8.24 1.32
C GLU A 143 -2.95 -8.70 1.88
N HIS A 144 -3.38 -8.15 3.02
CA HIS A 144 -4.68 -8.48 3.61
C HIS A 144 -5.85 -8.09 2.69
N TYR A 145 -5.78 -6.90 2.08
CA TYR A 145 -6.73 -6.50 1.05
C TYR A 145 -6.69 -7.48 -0.13
N TRP A 146 -5.51 -7.78 -0.64
CA TRP A 146 -5.32 -8.61 -1.83
C TRP A 146 -5.85 -10.04 -1.61
N GLN A 147 -5.48 -10.68 -0.51
CA GLN A 147 -5.97 -12.02 -0.15
C GLN A 147 -7.50 -12.03 0.01
N SER A 148 -8.06 -11.00 0.65
CA SER A 148 -9.49 -10.96 0.92
C SER A 148 -10.34 -10.61 -0.30
N ALA A 149 -9.98 -9.55 -1.03
CA ALA A 149 -10.74 -9.00 -2.14
C ALA A 149 -10.41 -9.70 -3.47
N ARG A 150 -9.12 -9.80 -3.81
CA ARG A 150 -8.67 -10.35 -5.10
C ARG A 150 -8.77 -11.88 -5.12
N HIS A 151 -8.23 -12.55 -4.10
CA HIS A 151 -8.29 -14.01 -4.00
C HIS A 151 -9.61 -14.55 -3.43
N ARG A 152 -10.55 -13.66 -3.05
CA ARG A 152 -11.85 -14.00 -2.48
C ARG A 152 -11.74 -14.92 -1.25
N ARG A 153 -10.70 -14.70 -0.43
CA ARG A 153 -10.47 -15.43 0.83
C ARG A 153 -10.61 -14.49 2.03
N PRO A 154 -11.78 -13.85 2.23
CA PRO A 154 -11.97 -12.99 3.39
C PRO A 154 -11.87 -13.83 4.67
N THR A 155 -11.32 -13.25 5.72
CA THR A 155 -11.30 -13.95 7.00
C THR A 155 -12.73 -14.16 7.51
N PRO A 156 -13.01 -15.23 8.27
CA PRO A 156 -14.34 -15.46 8.84
C PRO A 156 -14.85 -14.27 9.68
N ALA A 157 -13.92 -13.51 10.27
CA ALA A 157 -14.23 -12.37 11.11
C ALA A 157 -14.71 -11.13 10.33
N ALA A 158 -14.34 -11.02 9.04
CA ALA A 158 -14.73 -9.91 8.18
C ALA A 158 -16.21 -9.94 7.77
N GLY A 159 -16.83 -11.12 7.79
CA GLY A 159 -18.23 -11.30 7.42
C GLY A 159 -18.52 -10.79 6.00
N ARG A 160 -19.36 -9.75 5.90
CA ARG A 160 -19.86 -9.23 4.61
C ARG A 160 -19.12 -7.99 4.13
N TRP A 161 -18.24 -7.40 4.94
CA TRP A 161 -17.61 -6.11 4.59
C TRP A 161 -16.73 -6.16 3.33
N PRO A 162 -15.95 -7.23 3.09
CA PRO A 162 -15.14 -7.33 1.88
C PRO A 162 -15.96 -7.48 0.59
N ASN A 163 -17.23 -7.91 0.67
CA ASN A 163 -18.04 -8.28 -0.50
C ASN A 163 -18.14 -7.17 -1.54
N ARG A 164 -18.18 -5.90 -1.10
CA ARG A 164 -18.19 -4.75 -2.03
C ARG A 164 -16.94 -4.74 -2.91
N TYR A 165 -15.77 -4.98 -2.31
CA TYR A 165 -14.48 -5.00 -3.00
C TYR A 165 -14.28 -6.29 -3.78
N ILE A 166 -14.70 -7.44 -3.23
CA ILE A 166 -14.70 -8.73 -3.95
C ILE A 166 -15.51 -8.64 -5.25
N ASN A 167 -16.71 -8.05 -5.20
CA ASN A 167 -17.57 -7.94 -6.38
C ASN A 167 -16.98 -7.01 -7.45
N CYS A 168 -16.27 -5.95 -7.03
CA CYS A 168 -15.55 -5.09 -7.97
C CYS A 168 -14.35 -5.83 -8.58
N GLU A 169 -13.53 -6.50 -7.77
CA GLU A 169 -12.38 -7.28 -8.25
C GLU A 169 -12.79 -8.51 -9.09
N ALA A 170 -14.04 -8.94 -8.99
CA ALA A 170 -14.60 -10.03 -9.77
C ALA A 170 -14.91 -9.66 -11.23
N ASP A 171 -15.12 -8.38 -11.50
CA ASP A 171 -15.62 -7.88 -12.79
C ASP A 171 -14.59 -6.92 -13.40
N PRO A 172 -13.89 -7.33 -14.48
CA PRO A 172 -12.89 -6.48 -15.14
C PRO A 172 -13.44 -5.11 -15.58
N ALA A 173 -14.72 -5.02 -15.95
CA ALA A 173 -15.33 -3.76 -16.34
C ALA A 173 -15.40 -2.78 -15.16
N GLN A 174 -15.71 -3.28 -13.95
CA GLN A 174 -15.72 -2.46 -12.74
C GLN A 174 -14.32 -2.05 -12.29
N ILE A 175 -13.31 -2.91 -12.50
CA ILE A 175 -11.90 -2.55 -12.27
C ILE A 175 -11.50 -1.40 -13.17
N PHE A 176 -11.79 -1.51 -14.46
CA PHE A 176 -11.47 -0.49 -15.46
C PHE A 176 -12.20 0.84 -15.18
N ASP A 177 -13.49 0.80 -14.88
CA ASP A 177 -14.26 2.00 -14.49
C ASP A 177 -13.66 2.68 -13.26
N ARG A 178 -13.33 1.89 -12.22
CA ARG A 178 -12.68 2.39 -11.01
C ARG A 178 -11.36 3.09 -11.34
N GLU A 179 -10.51 2.47 -12.15
CA GLU A 179 -9.18 3.01 -12.50
C GLU A 179 -9.32 4.30 -13.33
N THR A 180 -10.22 4.31 -14.31
CA THR A 180 -10.55 5.49 -15.11
C THR A 180 -11.02 6.66 -14.21
N ARG A 181 -11.91 6.39 -13.25
CA ARG A 181 -12.38 7.41 -12.29
C ARG A 181 -11.26 7.90 -11.38
N LEU A 182 -10.41 7.01 -10.88
CA LEU A 182 -9.26 7.39 -10.05
C LEU A 182 -8.30 8.29 -10.81
N ASP A 183 -8.03 7.99 -12.08
CA ASP A 183 -7.14 8.77 -12.92
C ASP A 183 -7.72 10.13 -13.27
N ALA A 184 -9.02 10.22 -13.53
CA ALA A 184 -9.71 11.50 -13.69
C ALA A 184 -9.56 12.39 -12.43
N VAL A 185 -9.76 11.82 -11.23
CA VAL A 185 -9.59 12.54 -9.96
C VAL A 185 -8.13 12.97 -9.75
N ARG A 186 -7.17 12.10 -10.08
CA ARG A 186 -5.73 12.43 -10.01
C ARG A 186 -5.37 13.57 -10.96
N LYS A 187 -5.86 13.53 -12.21
CA LYS A 187 -5.64 14.57 -13.22
C LYS A 187 -6.24 15.90 -12.78
N ALA A 188 -7.48 15.90 -12.30
CA ALA A 188 -8.14 17.09 -11.76
C ALA A 188 -7.35 17.71 -10.58
N ARG A 189 -6.83 16.88 -9.66
CA ARG A 189 -5.98 17.36 -8.56
C ARG A 189 -4.66 17.96 -9.05
N ARG A 190 -4.01 17.38 -10.06
CA ARG A 190 -2.79 17.94 -10.67
C ARG A 190 -3.09 19.30 -11.31
N GLN A 191 -4.17 19.40 -12.08
CA GLN A 191 -4.60 20.66 -12.71
C GLN A 191 -4.92 21.74 -11.66
N ALA A 192 -5.65 21.40 -10.60
CA ALA A 192 -5.94 22.32 -9.51
C ALA A 192 -4.67 22.82 -8.81
N ARG A 193 -3.68 21.94 -8.58
CA ARG A 193 -2.39 22.33 -7.99
C ARG A 193 -1.60 23.27 -8.92
N ARG A 194 -1.58 22.99 -10.23
CA ARG A 194 -0.95 23.88 -11.22
C ARG A 194 -1.63 25.25 -11.27
N ALA A 195 -2.96 25.29 -11.26
CA ALA A 195 -3.72 26.54 -11.22
C ALA A 195 -3.43 27.36 -9.95
N ALA A 196 -3.37 26.70 -8.78
CA ALA A 196 -3.03 27.36 -7.52
C ALA A 196 -1.59 27.92 -7.52
N LEU A 197 -0.63 27.20 -8.10
CA LEU A 197 0.76 27.67 -8.23
C LEU A 197 0.86 28.88 -9.18
N ARG A 198 0.13 28.84 -10.30
CA ARG A 198 0.07 29.98 -11.22
C ARG A 198 -0.49 31.23 -10.53
N GLN A 199 -1.54 31.07 -9.73
CA GLN A 199 -2.11 32.17 -8.95
C GLN A 199 -1.14 32.71 -7.90
N SER A 200 -0.30 31.89 -7.28
CA SER A 200 0.70 32.42 -6.33
C SER A 200 1.77 33.25 -7.05
N ILE A 201 2.23 32.81 -8.22
CA ILE A 201 3.24 33.55 -9.01
C ILE A 201 2.68 34.90 -9.48
N GLU A 202 1.46 34.93 -10.01
CA GLU A 202 0.82 36.17 -10.49
C GLU A 202 0.59 37.20 -9.37
N ASN A 203 0.50 36.77 -8.10
CA ASN A 203 0.35 37.69 -6.96
C ASN A 203 1.69 38.25 -6.44
N ASP A 204 2.81 37.56 -6.70
CA ASP A 204 4.13 37.98 -6.22
C ASP A 204 4.80 39.00 -7.18
N ASP A 205 4.33 39.12 -8.42
CA ASP A 205 4.87 40.01 -9.46
C ASP A 205 4.46 41.50 -9.35
N ASP A 206 3.60 41.88 -8.39
CA ASP A 206 3.20 43.30 -8.18
C ASP A 206 4.12 44.04 -7.19
N SER A 207 5.26 43.44 -6.82
CA SER A 207 6.24 44.02 -5.89
C SER A 207 7.69 43.74 -6.31
N SER A 208 8.08 44.07 -7.55
CA SER A 208 9.48 44.43 -7.80
C SER A 208 9.63 45.38 -8.97
N ASP A 209 10.04 46.59 -8.58
CA ASP A 209 10.75 47.58 -9.36
C ASP A 209 11.87 46.91 -10.17
N GLY A 210 12.04 47.37 -11.41
CA GLY A 210 12.74 46.64 -12.46
C GLY A 210 14.23 46.42 -12.21
N ASN A 211 14.70 45.23 -12.57
CA ASN A 211 16.02 45.05 -13.15
C ASN A 211 16.00 43.81 -14.04
N ASN A 212 16.24 44.05 -15.33
CA ASN A 212 16.35 43.05 -16.38
C ASN A 212 17.42 42.02 -16.03
N ASP A 213 17.08 40.74 -16.10
CA ASP A 213 18.07 39.70 -16.42
C ASP A 213 17.40 38.66 -17.32
N GLU A 214 17.77 38.71 -18.59
CA GLU A 214 17.29 37.86 -19.68
C GLU A 214 17.94 36.48 -19.55
N GLY A 215 17.17 35.49 -19.11
CA GLY A 215 17.60 34.09 -18.97
C GLY A 215 16.43 33.12 -19.09
N ASP A 216 15.68 33.24 -20.19
CA ASP A 216 14.54 32.38 -20.53
C ASP A 216 15.01 31.05 -21.13
N ASP A 217 15.49 30.15 -20.26
CA ASP A 217 15.59 28.72 -20.59
C ASP A 217 14.28 28.05 -20.15
N GLY A 218 13.24 28.26 -20.95
CA GLY A 218 11.97 27.56 -20.87
C GLY A 218 12.18 26.06 -21.03
N VAL A 219 12.44 25.37 -19.91
CA VAL A 219 12.37 23.91 -19.85
C VAL A 219 10.88 23.55 -19.92
N GLU A 220 10.38 23.43 -21.15
CA GLU A 220 9.23 22.58 -21.46
C GLU A 220 9.54 21.20 -20.89
N MET A 221 9.10 20.97 -19.65
CA MET A 221 9.03 19.63 -19.10
C MET A 221 7.97 18.92 -19.95
N ASP A 222 8.43 18.21 -20.97
CA ASP A 222 7.69 17.18 -21.71
C ASP A 222 7.18 16.14 -20.70
N GLU A 223 6.14 16.50 -19.96
CA GLU A 223 5.42 15.64 -19.03
C GLU A 223 4.50 14.70 -19.82
N ASP A 224 5.08 13.90 -20.70
CA ASP A 224 4.50 12.69 -21.27
C ASP A 224 5.60 11.78 -21.83
N GLU A 225 6.81 11.79 -21.23
CA GLU A 225 7.62 10.57 -21.25
C GLU A 225 6.82 9.51 -20.47
N LYS A 226 5.96 8.80 -21.21
CA LYS A 226 5.42 7.51 -20.81
C LYS A 226 6.62 6.64 -20.48
N ILE A 227 7.03 6.69 -19.22
CA ILE A 227 7.65 5.55 -18.58
C ILE A 227 6.54 4.51 -18.64
N ASP A 228 6.55 3.71 -19.70
CA ASP A 228 5.79 2.48 -19.79
C ASP A 228 6.26 1.64 -18.60
N PHE A 229 5.56 1.83 -17.48
CA PHE A 229 5.82 1.15 -16.24
C PHE A 229 5.41 -0.29 -16.47
N ASP A 230 6.37 -1.09 -16.93
CA ASP A 230 6.22 -2.51 -17.14
C ASP A 230 5.96 -3.15 -15.77
N GLU A 231 4.68 -3.32 -15.43
CA GLU A 231 4.20 -3.81 -14.14
C GLU A 231 4.84 -5.18 -13.84
N GLU A 232 5.15 -5.98 -14.87
CA GLU A 232 5.89 -7.24 -14.74
C GLU A 232 7.36 -7.05 -14.35
N GLU A 233 8.03 -5.99 -14.80
CA GLU A 233 9.41 -5.70 -14.41
C GLU A 233 9.50 -5.10 -13.00
N ALA A 234 8.50 -4.31 -12.58
CA ALA A 234 8.40 -3.77 -11.23
C ALA A 234 8.15 -4.87 -10.17
N ILE A 235 7.31 -5.87 -10.50
CA ILE A 235 7.12 -7.06 -9.65
C ILE A 235 8.44 -7.85 -9.58
N ARG A 236 9.14 -8.02 -10.71
CA ARG A 236 10.45 -8.72 -10.75
C ARG A 236 11.54 -8.02 -9.94
N LYS A 237 11.56 -6.68 -9.91
CA LYS A 237 12.54 -5.88 -9.16
C LYS A 237 12.23 -5.75 -7.66
N MET A 238 10.97 -5.89 -7.25
CA MET A 238 10.63 -5.93 -5.82
C MET A 238 11.18 -7.18 -5.12
N ASP A 239 11.18 -8.35 -5.79
CA ASP A 239 11.75 -9.59 -5.22
C ASP A 239 13.28 -9.51 -4.97
N TYR A 240 13.99 -8.56 -5.58
CA TYR A 240 15.45 -8.42 -5.44
C TYR A 240 15.90 -7.34 -4.43
N THR A 241 15.02 -6.43 -4.00
CA THR A 241 15.40 -5.27 -3.18
C THR A 241 15.01 -5.38 -1.70
N GLU A 242 14.18 -6.34 -1.34
CA GLU A 242 13.74 -6.57 0.05
C GLU A 242 14.83 -7.20 0.94
N ILE A 243 15.97 -7.62 0.38
CA ILE A 243 17.11 -8.13 1.15
C ILE A 243 17.99 -6.99 1.73
N LYS A 244 17.87 -5.73 1.28
CA LYS A 244 18.93 -4.72 1.51
C LYS A 244 18.55 -3.44 2.26
N ARG A 245 17.32 -3.23 2.75
CA ARG A 245 16.92 -1.92 3.31
C ARG A 245 16.32 -1.88 4.72
N GLU A 246 16.37 -2.94 5.50
CA GLU A 246 16.03 -2.89 6.92
C GLU A 246 17.26 -2.54 7.79
N SER A 247 17.77 -1.30 7.66
CA SER A 247 18.64 -0.70 8.68
C SER A 247 18.53 0.83 8.66
N SER A 248 17.56 1.39 9.38
CA SER A 248 17.75 2.61 10.18
C SER A 248 16.42 3.21 10.65
N VAL A 249 16.51 3.83 11.83
CA VAL A 249 15.65 4.87 12.42
C VAL A 249 14.66 4.43 13.49
N SER A 250 15.00 4.88 14.70
CA SER A 250 14.41 4.67 16.03
C SER A 250 14.18 6.02 16.73
N GLY A 251 13.30 6.04 17.75
CA GLY A 251 13.21 7.06 18.83
C GLY A 251 12.02 8.01 18.68
N SER A 252 11.26 8.45 19.70
CA SER A 252 11.36 8.48 21.18
C SER A 252 9.98 8.98 21.72
N GLU A 253 9.32 8.32 22.69
CA GLU A 253 9.27 8.51 24.17
C GLU A 253 8.46 9.70 24.74
N SER A 254 7.49 9.40 25.62
CA SER A 254 7.25 9.91 27.01
C SER A 254 5.74 9.78 27.37
N SER A 255 5.34 8.96 28.36
CA SER A 255 5.30 9.16 29.84
C SER A 255 4.06 9.94 30.32
N GLU A 256 3.11 9.26 30.99
CA GLU A 256 2.72 9.55 32.39
C GLU A 256 1.49 8.75 32.89
N ASP A 257 1.58 8.39 34.18
CA ASP A 257 0.66 7.67 35.07
C ASP A 257 -0.71 8.35 35.26
N ILE A 258 -1.74 7.58 35.65
CA ILE A 258 -2.71 7.89 36.73
C ILE A 258 -3.75 6.73 36.93
N ARG A 259 -3.68 6.13 38.12
CA ARG A 259 -4.74 5.66 39.06
C ARG A 259 -5.98 4.84 38.58
N ALA A 260 -5.98 3.58 39.02
CA ALA A 260 -7.02 2.80 39.74
C ALA A 260 -8.56 3.04 39.55
N SER A 261 -9.23 2.00 38.99
CA SER A 261 -10.49 1.31 39.43
C SER A 261 -11.85 2.06 39.52
N PRO A 262 -13.03 1.38 39.58
CA PRO A 262 -13.38 -0.03 39.30
C PRO A 262 -14.70 -0.27 38.49
N ALA A 263 -14.83 -1.51 37.99
CA ALA A 263 -16.03 -2.34 37.83
C ALA A 263 -17.42 -1.72 37.52
N ARG A 264 -17.98 -2.03 36.34
CA ARG A 264 -19.44 -2.20 36.16
C ARG A 264 -19.82 -3.46 35.39
N ARG A 265 -20.20 -4.43 36.21
CA ARG A 265 -21.06 -5.61 36.04
C ARG A 265 -22.37 -5.30 35.32
N TRP A 266 -22.59 -5.76 34.08
CA TRP A 266 -23.94 -5.93 33.52
C TRP A 266 -24.10 -7.34 32.94
N ALA A 267 -24.92 -8.09 33.66
CA ALA A 267 -25.37 -9.42 33.34
C ALA A 267 -26.58 -9.37 32.40
N ASN A 268 -26.80 -10.51 31.75
CA ASN A 268 -28.09 -11.06 31.36
C ASN A 268 -29.00 -10.23 30.44
N LYS A 269 -29.13 -10.72 29.19
CA LYS A 269 -30.45 -10.88 28.59
C LYS A 269 -30.52 -12.17 27.80
N LYS A 270 -30.91 -13.24 28.51
CA LYS A 270 -31.53 -14.43 27.93
C LYS A 270 -32.97 -14.07 27.52
N ASP A 271 -33.51 -14.90 26.63
CA ASP A 271 -34.92 -15.08 26.33
C ASP A 271 -35.55 -14.10 25.32
N ARG A 272 -35.53 -14.54 24.06
CA ARG A 272 -36.67 -14.42 23.14
C ARG A 272 -36.58 -15.52 22.07
N ARG A 273 -36.97 -16.73 22.48
CA ARG A 273 -37.50 -17.77 21.59
C ARG A 273 -38.99 -17.50 21.42
N SER A 274 -39.43 -17.24 20.20
CA SER A 274 -40.84 -17.34 19.85
C SER A 274 -40.99 -17.74 18.38
N ALA A 275 -41.46 -18.96 18.21
CA ALA A 275 -42.33 -19.48 17.17
C ALA A 275 -41.94 -19.27 15.69
N SER A 276 -41.56 -20.39 15.08
CA SER A 276 -41.59 -20.65 13.65
C SER A 276 -43.04 -20.87 13.19
N PRO A 277 -43.50 -20.23 12.10
CA PRO A 277 -44.67 -20.69 11.35
C PRO A 277 -44.21 -21.62 10.23
N THR A 278 -44.83 -22.78 10.22
CA THR A 278 -44.69 -23.88 9.27
C THR A 278 -45.13 -23.49 7.84
N GLY A 279 -44.28 -23.88 6.89
CA GLY A 279 -44.48 -24.16 5.47
C GLY A 279 -45.78 -23.77 4.77
N ASP A 280 -45.65 -22.93 3.73
CA ASP A 280 -46.27 -23.23 2.44
C ASP A 280 -45.44 -22.62 1.27
N LYS A 281 -45.16 -23.46 0.26
CA LYS A 281 -44.77 -23.18 -1.14
C LYS A 281 -43.79 -22.01 -1.43
N PHE A 282 -42.49 -22.32 -1.50
CA PHE A 282 -41.46 -21.40 -2.04
C PHE A 282 -40.65 -22.00 -3.19
N ASN A 283 -41.33 -22.58 -4.20
CA ASN A 283 -40.69 -23.06 -5.43
C ASN A 283 -40.86 -22.11 -6.64
N GLY A 284 -41.32 -20.86 -6.40
CA GLY A 284 -41.52 -19.86 -7.46
C GLY A 284 -40.32 -18.96 -7.78
N THR A 285 -39.11 -19.22 -7.27
CA THR A 285 -38.20 -18.10 -6.95
C THR A 285 -36.96 -17.90 -7.81
N ILE A 286 -36.75 -18.65 -8.88
CA ILE A 286 -35.66 -18.35 -9.83
C ILE A 286 -36.22 -17.77 -11.12
N THR A 287 -37.21 -18.41 -11.72
CA THR A 287 -37.82 -17.97 -12.99
C THR A 287 -38.57 -16.66 -12.83
N ALA A 288 -39.27 -16.45 -11.69
CA ALA A 288 -39.94 -15.17 -11.42
C ALA A 288 -38.95 -14.02 -11.19
N ARG A 289 -37.83 -14.27 -10.50
CA ARG A 289 -36.77 -13.27 -10.31
C ARG A 289 -36.07 -12.92 -11.62
N ARG A 290 -35.88 -13.90 -12.50
CA ARG A 290 -35.35 -13.69 -13.85
C ARG A 290 -36.28 -12.82 -14.70
N ARG A 291 -37.58 -13.13 -14.74
CA ARG A 291 -38.58 -12.30 -15.44
C ARG A 291 -38.64 -10.87 -14.89
N LEU A 292 -38.54 -10.69 -13.57
CA LEU A 292 -38.54 -9.37 -12.97
C LEU A 292 -37.29 -8.54 -13.34
N ARG A 293 -36.12 -9.19 -13.46
CA ARG A 293 -34.89 -8.55 -13.92
C ARG A 293 -35.00 -8.17 -15.41
N GLU A 294 -35.45 -9.10 -16.24
CA GLU A 294 -35.65 -8.87 -17.69
C GLU A 294 -36.68 -7.75 -17.96
N GLN A 295 -37.73 -7.66 -17.14
CA GLN A 295 -38.71 -6.57 -17.23
C GLN A 295 -38.10 -5.23 -16.85
N ARG A 296 -37.31 -5.17 -15.76
CA ARG A 296 -36.62 -3.94 -15.35
C ARG A 296 -35.63 -3.45 -16.41
N GLU A 297 -34.86 -4.36 -17.02
CA GLU A 297 -33.91 -4.03 -18.09
C GLU A 297 -34.60 -3.59 -19.39
N ARG A 298 -35.84 -4.01 -19.63
CA ARG A 298 -36.66 -3.54 -20.75
C ARG A 298 -37.18 -2.13 -20.47
N ASP A 299 -37.76 -1.91 -19.30
CA ASP A 299 -38.28 -0.59 -18.88
C ASP A 299 -37.17 0.48 -18.88
N GLU A 300 -35.94 0.10 -18.51
CA GLU A 300 -34.78 1.01 -18.51
C GLU A 300 -34.31 1.34 -19.94
N ARG A 301 -34.35 0.36 -20.86
CA ARG A 301 -34.09 0.60 -22.28
C ARG A 301 -35.13 1.52 -22.91
N ASP A 302 -36.41 1.32 -22.58
CA ASP A 302 -37.49 2.15 -23.12
C ASP A 302 -37.37 3.61 -22.62
N ARG A 303 -37.00 3.81 -21.34
CA ARG A 303 -36.71 5.15 -20.81
C ARG A 303 -35.51 5.81 -21.49
N ASN A 304 -34.43 5.07 -21.66
CA ASN A 304 -33.24 5.61 -22.33
C ASN A 304 -33.53 5.93 -23.80
N SER A 305 -34.26 5.07 -24.51
CA SER A 305 -34.68 5.35 -25.89
C SER A 305 -35.50 6.63 -25.96
N SER A 306 -36.49 6.79 -25.09
CA SER A 306 -37.32 8.00 -25.03
C SER A 306 -36.50 9.26 -24.75
N TYR A 307 -35.45 9.16 -23.92
CA TYR A 307 -34.55 10.28 -23.65
C TYR A 307 -33.74 10.70 -24.89
N TYR A 308 -33.23 9.74 -25.66
CA TYR A 308 -32.51 10.03 -26.90
C TYR A 308 -33.42 10.56 -28.01
N ASP A 309 -34.66 10.09 -28.09
CA ASP A 309 -35.66 10.63 -29.02
C ASP A 309 -35.98 12.11 -28.73
N LEU A 310 -36.11 12.47 -27.45
CA LEU A 310 -36.31 13.86 -27.02
C LEU A 310 -35.11 14.75 -27.33
N LEU A 311 -33.88 14.26 -27.11
CA LEU A 311 -32.65 14.98 -27.47
C LEU A 311 -32.55 15.17 -28.98
N GLY A 312 -32.86 14.14 -29.77
CA GLY A 312 -32.89 14.22 -31.23
C GLY A 312 -33.90 15.26 -31.74
N ALA A 313 -35.09 15.31 -31.13
CA ALA A 313 -36.12 16.30 -31.47
C ALA A 313 -35.69 17.74 -31.15
N GLN A 314 -35.01 17.98 -30.02
CA GLN A 314 -34.48 19.30 -29.67
C GLN A 314 -33.38 19.79 -30.61
N ILE A 315 -32.53 18.88 -31.10
CA ILE A 315 -31.47 19.22 -32.07
C ILE A 315 -32.09 19.61 -33.43
N ASN A 316 -33.13 18.89 -33.86
CA ASN A 316 -33.82 19.20 -35.11
C ASN A 316 -34.63 20.51 -35.08
N MET A 317 -35.12 20.96 -33.92
CA MET A 317 -35.80 22.26 -33.79
C MET A 317 -34.87 23.48 -33.85
N LYS A 318 -33.56 23.29 -33.73
CA LYS A 318 -32.55 24.37 -33.78
C LYS A 318 -31.89 24.53 -35.16
N ARG A 319 -32.26 23.70 -36.13
CA ARG A 319 -31.83 23.81 -37.54
C ARG A 319 -32.93 24.40 -38.38
#